data_AF-A0A0E0DW04-F1
#
_entry.id   AF-A0A0E0DW04-F1
#
_cell.length_a   1.000
_cell.length_b   1.000
_cell.length_c   1.000
_cell.angle_alpha   90.00
_cell.angle_beta   90.00
_cell.angle_gamma   90.00
#
_symmetry.space_group_name_H-M   'P 1'
#
loop_
_entity.id
_entity.type
_entity.pdbx_description
1 polymer ?
#
loop_
_entity_poly.entity_id
_entity_poly.type
_entity_poly.pdbx_seq_one_letter_code
_entity_poly.pdbx_strand_id
1 'polypeptide(L)'
;MAAMIGTLALLAVVCSVTVVLSPAHLVFGARVREDYYFDRTPERQINVTITANNTSKHAKVRYLSMKTEVWLDDKDWVPVDLGTDNKTSNQFRTWWQPPDSSTQLTAGVNVLETYGLPRSSSAPPPPPPPPGSSNDNKDYTVVIKTQVQFRYGPAHTRLYSIIVTCPCNTNLSWVNYDNKTNADHYYFINDVCTY
;
A
#
# COMPACT_ATOMS: atom_id res chain seq x y z
N MET A 1 -58.10 3.37 11.42
CA MET A 1 -57.24 2.39 10.70
C MET A 1 -56.31 3.03 9.66
N ALA A 2 -56.73 4.05 8.91
CA ALA A 2 -55.88 4.71 7.90
C ALA A 2 -54.58 5.33 8.47
N ALA A 3 -54.61 5.89 9.68
CA ALA A 3 -53.43 6.50 10.30
C ALA A 3 -52.25 5.52 10.50
N MET A 4 -52.52 4.25 10.83
CA MET A 4 -51.46 3.24 11.03
C MET A 4 -50.80 2.79 9.73
N ILE A 5 -51.55 2.74 8.63
CA ILE A 5 -51.02 2.39 7.31
C ILE A 5 -50.06 3.47 6.83
N GLY A 6 -50.40 4.74 7.02
CA GLY A 6 -49.53 5.86 6.67
C GLY A 6 -48.20 5.85 7.41
N THR A 7 -48.21 5.59 8.72
CA THR A 7 -46.97 5.52 9.53
C THR A 7 -46.06 4.37 9.12
N LEU A 8 -46.61 3.20 8.79
CA LEU A 8 -45.82 2.05 8.35
C LEU A 8 -45.17 2.29 6.99
N ALA A 9 -45.91 2.91 6.05
CA ALA A 9 -45.36 3.27 4.75
C ALA A 9 -44.20 4.26 4.88
N LEU A 10 -44.36 5.29 5.72
CA LEU A 10 -43.30 6.28 5.96
C LEU A 10 -42.06 5.65 6.62
N LEU A 11 -42.25 4.79 7.63
CA LEU A 11 -41.16 4.04 8.26
C LEU A 11 -40.43 3.14 7.26
N ALA A 12 -41.16 2.44 6.38
CA ALA A 12 -40.56 1.59 5.37
C ALA A 12 -39.67 2.38 4.40
N VAL A 13 -40.12 3.56 3.98
CA VAL A 13 -39.32 4.47 3.13
C VAL A 13 -38.08 4.95 3.87
N VAL A 14 -38.22 5.43 5.11
CA VAL A 14 -37.08 5.90 5.92
C VAL A 14 -36.06 4.79 6.11
N CYS A 15 -36.48 3.59 6.55
CA CYS A 15 -35.60 2.45 6.73
C CYS A 15 -34.88 2.07 5.43
N SER A 16 -35.59 2.06 4.30
CA SER A 16 -35.00 1.76 2.99
C SER A 16 -33.93 2.78 2.62
N VAL A 17 -34.21 4.06 2.81
CA VAL A 17 -33.26 5.15 2.54
C VAL A 17 -32.05 5.08 3.47
N THR A 18 -32.23 4.81 4.76
CA THR A 18 -31.13 4.68 5.71
C THR A 18 -30.22 3.49 5.38
N VAL A 19 -30.80 2.34 5.01
CA VAL A 19 -30.02 1.16 4.60
C VAL A 19 -29.23 1.45 3.31
N VAL A 20 -29.84 2.13 2.33
CA VAL A 20 -29.17 2.49 1.07
C VAL A 20 -28.08 3.55 1.26
N LEU A 21 -28.26 4.47 2.22
CA LEU A 21 -27.30 5.53 2.52
C LEU A 21 -26.28 5.16 3.61
N SER A 22 -26.33 3.93 4.12
CA SER A 22 -25.37 3.44 5.10
C SER A 22 -23.95 3.54 4.54
N PRO A 23 -23.01 4.19 5.25
CA PRO A 23 -21.64 4.35 4.78
C PRO A 23 -20.98 3.01 4.50
N ALA A 24 -20.13 2.97 3.46
CA ALA A 24 -19.26 1.84 3.24
C ALA A 24 -18.13 1.82 4.29
N HIS A 25 -17.89 0.66 4.90
CA HIS A 25 -16.76 0.39 5.77
C HIS A 25 -15.64 -0.29 4.97
N LEU A 26 -14.59 0.48 4.71
CA LEU A 26 -13.36 -0.01 4.06
C LEU A 26 -12.23 -0.09 5.08
N VAL A 27 -11.53 -1.22 5.08
CA VAL A 27 -10.28 -1.42 5.81
C VAL A 27 -9.17 -1.51 4.79
N PHE A 28 -8.14 -0.69 4.95
CA PHE A 28 -6.97 -0.71 4.09
C PHE A 28 -5.80 -1.35 4.83
N GLY A 29 -5.03 -2.16 4.13
CA GLY A 29 -3.75 -2.68 4.59
C GLY A 29 -2.72 -2.52 3.49
N ALA A 30 -1.45 -2.46 3.86
CA ALA A 30 -0.36 -2.48 2.91
C ALA A 30 0.70 -3.50 3.34
N ARG A 31 1.38 -4.05 2.34
CA ARG A 31 2.49 -4.99 2.47
C ARG A 31 3.63 -4.50 1.59
N VAL A 32 4.85 -4.60 2.09
CA VAL A 32 6.06 -4.29 1.33
C VAL A 32 6.84 -5.57 1.15
N ARG A 33 7.16 -5.86 -0.10
CA ARG A 33 8.15 -6.84 -0.49
C ARG A 33 9.29 -6.11 -1.16
N GLU A 34 10.49 -6.53 -0.86
CA GLU A 34 11.68 -5.96 -1.47
C GLU A 34 12.51 -7.05 -2.11
N ASP A 35 12.90 -6.78 -3.34
CA ASP A 35 13.70 -7.67 -4.15
C ASP A 35 15.06 -7.00 -4.39
N TYR A 36 16.12 -7.66 -3.94
CA TYR A 36 17.50 -7.23 -4.14
C TYR A 36 18.14 -8.05 -5.26
N TYR A 37 18.64 -7.34 -6.26
CA TYR A 37 19.39 -7.93 -7.36
C TYR A 37 20.87 -7.58 -7.20
N PHE A 38 21.68 -8.59 -6.83
CA PHE A 38 23.14 -8.48 -6.80
C PHE A 38 23.74 -8.71 -8.19
N ASP A 39 23.42 -7.83 -9.14
CA ASP A 39 24.19 -7.72 -10.38
C ASP A 39 25.22 -6.58 -10.25
N ARG A 40 25.89 -6.21 -11.36
CA ARG A 40 26.92 -5.16 -11.42
C ARG A 40 26.47 -3.78 -10.94
N THR A 41 25.16 -3.52 -10.90
CA THR A 41 24.55 -2.35 -10.28
C THR A 41 23.51 -2.85 -9.28
N PRO A 42 23.68 -2.61 -7.98
CA PRO A 42 22.69 -3.02 -7.01
C PRO A 42 21.41 -2.23 -7.24
N GLU A 43 20.41 -2.91 -7.78
CA GLU A 43 19.07 -2.39 -7.97
C GLU A 43 18.18 -2.95 -6.88
N ARG A 44 17.47 -2.05 -6.21
CA ARG A 44 16.51 -2.39 -5.17
C ARG A 44 15.12 -2.19 -5.74
N GLN A 45 14.36 -3.27 -5.89
CA GLN A 45 12.98 -3.19 -6.33
C GLN A 45 12.05 -3.32 -5.13
N ILE A 46 11.27 -2.27 -4.85
CA ILE A 46 10.29 -2.27 -3.78
C ILE A 46 8.93 -2.53 -4.39
N ASN A 47 8.37 -3.69 -4.07
CA ASN A 47 7.02 -4.11 -4.44
C ASN A 47 6.05 -3.79 -3.30
N VAL A 48 5.17 -2.84 -3.55
CA VAL A 48 4.11 -2.45 -2.61
C VAL A 48 2.81 -3.10 -3.02
N THR A 49 2.20 -3.83 -2.10
CA THR A 49 0.85 -4.39 -2.25
C THR A 49 -0.10 -3.70 -1.30
N ILE A 50 -1.12 -3.03 -1.83
CA ILE A 50 -2.20 -2.44 -1.05
C ILE A 50 -3.42 -3.34 -1.16
N THR A 51 -3.94 -3.74 -0.01
CA THR A 51 -5.17 -4.50 0.12
C THR A 51 -6.28 -3.59 0.59
N ALA A 52 -7.38 -3.52 -0.17
CA ALA A 52 -8.57 -2.82 0.25
C ALA A 52 -9.69 -3.84 0.51
N ASN A 53 -10.10 -3.93 1.76
CA ASN A 53 -11.12 -4.86 2.23
C ASN A 53 -12.44 -4.11 2.48
N ASN A 54 -13.46 -4.43 1.69
CA ASN A 54 -14.80 -3.89 1.88
C ASN A 54 -15.57 -4.75 2.90
N THR A 55 -15.46 -4.37 4.17
CA THR A 55 -16.18 -5.03 5.29
C THR A 55 -17.67 -4.70 5.35
N SER A 56 -18.17 -3.86 4.44
CA SER A 56 -19.59 -3.54 4.36
C SER A 56 -20.40 -4.78 3.97
N LYS A 57 -21.57 -4.96 4.58
CA LYS A 57 -22.51 -6.05 4.22
C LYS A 57 -23.40 -5.74 3.02
N HIS A 58 -23.62 -4.45 2.74
CA HIS A 58 -24.62 -4.01 1.76
C HIS A 58 -24.08 -3.02 0.72
N ALA A 59 -22.98 -2.33 1.02
CA ALA A 59 -22.43 -1.30 0.16
C ALA A 59 -21.42 -1.88 -0.83
N LYS A 60 -21.64 -1.62 -2.12
CA LYS A 60 -20.62 -1.79 -3.16
C LYS A 60 -19.80 -0.52 -3.28
N VAL A 61 -18.50 -0.66 -3.50
CA VAL A 61 -17.57 0.46 -3.58
C VAL A 61 -16.93 0.51 -4.95
N ARG A 62 -16.81 1.70 -5.52
CA ARG A 62 -16.03 1.95 -6.74
C ARG A 62 -14.97 2.99 -6.45
N TYR A 63 -13.73 2.65 -6.77
CA TYR A 63 -12.59 3.55 -6.61
C TYR A 63 -12.55 4.53 -7.79
N LEU A 64 -12.42 5.80 -7.49
CA LEU A 64 -12.40 6.87 -8.48
C LEU A 64 -10.98 7.31 -8.79
N SER A 65 -10.18 7.49 -7.75
CA SER A 65 -8.77 7.86 -7.83
C SER A 65 -7.99 7.23 -6.69
N MET A 66 -6.75 6.86 -6.98
CA MET A 66 -5.80 6.35 -6.02
C MET A 66 -4.41 6.85 -6.44
N LYS A 67 -3.70 7.50 -5.53
CA LYS A 67 -2.33 7.95 -5.71
C LYS A 67 -1.50 7.41 -4.56
N THR A 68 -0.38 6.77 -4.87
CA THR A 68 0.50 6.21 -3.85
C THR A 68 1.90 6.79 -3.99
N GLU A 69 2.49 7.08 -2.84
CA GLU A 69 3.83 7.61 -2.67
C GLU A 69 4.55 6.67 -1.71
N VAL A 70 5.75 6.25 -2.09
CA VAL A 70 6.64 5.45 -1.23
C VAL A 70 7.77 6.35 -0.77
N TRP A 71 7.88 6.51 0.53
CA TRP A 71 8.88 7.33 1.20
C TRP A 71 9.93 6.41 1.80
N LEU A 72 11.19 6.66 1.46
CA LEU A 72 12.34 5.92 2.00
C LEU A 72 13.02 6.67 3.15
N ASP A 73 12.88 7.98 3.13
CA ASP A 73 13.35 8.93 4.14
C ASP A 73 12.37 10.12 4.16
N ASP A 74 12.52 11.05 5.08
CA ASP A 74 11.68 12.26 5.23
C ASP A 74 11.74 13.19 4.01
N LYS A 75 12.76 13.02 3.16
CA LYS A 75 13.05 13.88 2.01
C LYS A 75 12.85 13.20 0.67
N ASP A 76 12.96 11.87 0.65
CA ASP A 76 13.01 11.09 -0.58
C ASP A 76 11.76 10.23 -0.70
N TRP A 77 10.96 10.56 -1.71
CA TRP A 77 9.75 9.82 -2.06
C TRP A 77 9.70 9.55 -3.55
N VAL A 78 9.08 8.42 -3.90
CA VAL A 78 8.88 8.01 -5.28
C VAL A 78 7.38 7.80 -5.51
N PRO A 79 6.78 8.41 -6.55
CA PRO A 79 5.42 8.10 -6.93
C PRO A 79 5.34 6.65 -7.41
N VAL A 80 4.30 5.95 -6.96
CA VAL A 80 4.03 4.57 -7.37
C VAL A 80 2.70 4.52 -8.09
N ASP A 81 2.76 4.18 -9.37
CA ASP A 81 1.59 3.98 -10.20
C ASP A 81 1.05 2.56 -10.00
N LEU A 82 -0.02 2.48 -9.20
CA LEU A 82 -0.75 1.24 -8.96
C LEU A 82 -1.47 0.80 -10.23
N GLY A 83 -1.03 -0.34 -10.76
CA GLY A 83 -1.58 -0.95 -11.96
C GLY A 83 -0.77 -0.72 -13.24
N THR A 84 0.56 -0.77 -13.10
CA THR A 84 1.54 -0.70 -14.18
C THR A 84 1.37 -1.81 -15.21
N ASP A 85 0.76 -2.94 -14.83
CA ASP A 85 0.15 -3.83 -15.79
C ASP A 85 -1.13 -3.17 -16.31
N ASN A 86 -1.10 -2.68 -17.56
CA ASN A 86 -2.19 -1.99 -18.28
C ASN A 86 -3.61 -2.59 -18.13
N LYS A 87 -3.73 -3.79 -17.56
CA LYS A 87 -4.97 -4.49 -17.21
C LYS A 87 -5.58 -4.05 -15.86
N THR A 88 -4.80 -3.77 -14.82
CA THR A 88 -5.32 -3.56 -13.44
C THR A 88 -5.74 -2.13 -13.15
N SER A 89 -5.01 -1.12 -13.64
CA SER A 89 -5.35 0.31 -13.44
C SER A 89 -6.75 0.66 -13.98
N ASN A 90 -7.07 0.18 -15.20
CA ASN A 90 -8.38 0.39 -15.81
C ASN A 90 -9.48 -0.45 -15.15
N GLN A 91 -9.16 -1.66 -14.68
CA GLN A 91 -10.10 -2.49 -13.93
C GLN A 91 -10.50 -1.83 -12.61
N PHE A 92 -9.57 -1.24 -11.87
CA PHE A 92 -9.87 -0.65 -10.57
C PHE A 92 -10.84 0.55 -10.66
N ARG A 93 -10.74 1.34 -11.74
CA ARG A 93 -11.62 2.49 -11.98
C ARG A 93 -12.99 2.11 -12.51
N THR A 94 -13.14 0.95 -13.15
CA THR A 94 -14.40 0.54 -13.80
C THR A 94 -15.18 -0.48 -12.98
N TRP A 95 -14.49 -1.25 -12.14
CA TRP A 95 -15.06 -2.31 -11.35
C TRP A 95 -15.69 -1.82 -10.05
N TRP A 96 -16.81 -2.43 -9.67
CA TRP A 96 -17.42 -2.26 -8.36
C TRP A 96 -16.97 -3.41 -7.45
N GLN A 97 -16.25 -3.09 -6.38
CA GLN A 97 -15.96 -4.04 -5.32
C GLN A 97 -17.25 -4.43 -4.60
N PRO A 98 -17.62 -5.73 -4.58
CA PRO A 98 -18.82 -6.19 -3.90
C PRO A 98 -18.69 -6.03 -2.37
N PRO A 99 -19.80 -6.17 -1.63
CA PRO A 99 -19.76 -6.23 -0.16
C PRO A 99 -19.01 -7.49 0.28
N ASP A 100 -18.39 -7.42 1.46
CA ASP A 100 -17.62 -8.51 2.08
C ASP A 100 -16.56 -9.13 1.15
N SER A 101 -15.80 -8.27 0.48
CA SER A 101 -14.83 -8.68 -0.53
C SER A 101 -13.55 -7.88 -0.42
N SER A 102 -12.42 -8.51 -0.76
CA SER A 102 -11.10 -7.90 -0.75
C SER A 102 -10.53 -7.78 -2.16
N THR A 103 -9.82 -6.69 -2.42
CA THR A 103 -9.08 -6.47 -3.66
C THR A 103 -7.64 -6.10 -3.33
N GLN A 104 -6.70 -6.55 -4.16
CA GLN A 104 -5.28 -6.30 -3.98
C GLN A 104 -4.73 -5.57 -5.20
N LEU A 105 -3.90 -4.57 -4.93
CA LEU A 105 -3.18 -3.78 -5.92
C LEU A 105 -1.70 -3.89 -5.62
N THR A 106 -0.92 -4.36 -6.59
CA THR A 106 0.53 -4.44 -6.47
C THR A 106 1.18 -3.50 -7.46
N ALA A 107 2.26 -2.84 -7.04
CA ALA A 107 3.13 -2.08 -7.91
C ALA A 107 4.57 -2.20 -7.44
N GLY A 108 5.49 -2.22 -8.40
CA GLY A 108 6.93 -2.23 -8.15
C GLY A 108 7.54 -0.87 -8.46
N VAL A 109 8.48 -0.44 -7.64
CA VAL A 109 9.32 0.73 -7.91
C VAL A 109 10.79 0.34 -7.83
N ASN A 110 11.54 0.67 -8.87
CA ASN A 110 12.99 0.46 -8.89
C ASN A 110 13.65 1.68 -8.25
N VAL A 111 14.32 1.44 -7.13
CA VAL A 111 15.15 2.41 -6.43
C VAL A 111 16.59 2.10 -6.81
N LEU A 112 17.17 2.94 -7.67
CA LEU A 112 18.61 2.87 -7.92
C LEU A 112 19.35 3.26 -6.64
N GLU A 113 20.29 2.43 -6.21
CA GLU A 113 21.15 2.69 -5.03
C GLU A 113 22.11 3.88 -5.25
N THR A 114 22.00 4.60 -6.37
CA THR A 114 22.68 5.89 -6.61
C THR A 114 22.32 6.93 -5.54
N TYR A 115 21.16 6.80 -4.89
CA TYR A 115 20.81 7.58 -3.71
C TYR A 115 21.46 6.96 -2.47
N GLY A 116 22.73 7.27 -2.27
CA GLY A 116 23.38 7.02 -1.00
C GLY A 116 22.53 7.61 0.12
N LEU A 117 21.89 6.75 0.92
CA LEU A 117 21.33 7.09 2.23
C LEU A 117 22.29 8.09 2.88
N PRO A 118 21.83 9.28 3.31
CA PRO A 118 22.73 10.38 3.61
C PRO A 118 23.76 9.92 4.63
N ARG A 119 24.99 9.72 4.16
CA ARG A 119 26.16 9.81 5.02
C ARG A 119 26.17 11.27 5.40
N SER A 120 25.60 11.57 6.57
CA SER A 120 25.54 12.91 7.17
C SER A 120 26.88 13.61 6.93
N SER A 121 26.94 14.45 5.89
CA SER A 121 28.19 15.03 5.38
C SER A 121 28.57 16.30 6.13
N SER A 122 27.81 16.64 7.17
CA SER A 122 28.05 17.77 8.06
C SER A 122 28.64 17.36 9.42
N ALA A 123 28.83 16.06 9.69
CA ALA A 123 29.56 15.61 10.87
C ALA A 123 31.06 15.45 10.54
N PRO A 124 31.97 15.94 11.40
CA PRO A 124 33.40 15.63 11.25
C PRO A 124 33.60 14.11 11.23
N PRO A 125 34.60 13.61 10.49
CA PRO A 125 34.82 12.19 10.32
C PRO A 125 34.92 11.51 11.69
N PRO A 126 34.09 10.49 11.99
CA PRO A 126 34.27 9.72 13.22
C PRO A 126 35.63 9.03 13.20
N PRO A 127 36.26 8.82 14.37
CA PRO A 127 37.48 8.04 14.45
C PRO A 127 37.29 6.67 13.77
N PRO A 128 38.34 6.12 13.13
CA PRO A 128 38.23 4.85 12.43
C PRO A 128 37.65 3.79 13.37
N PRO A 129 36.59 3.07 12.96
CA PRO A 129 36.02 2.02 13.78
C PRO A 129 37.05 0.91 13.98
N PRO A 130 37.01 0.22 15.14
CA PRO A 130 37.84 -0.96 15.35
C PRO A 130 37.61 -1.98 14.22
N PRO A 131 38.68 -2.68 13.76
CA PRO A 131 38.55 -3.67 12.70
C PRO A 131 37.61 -4.79 13.17
N GLY A 132 36.46 -4.91 12.51
CA GLY A 132 35.51 -6.01 12.75
C GLY A 132 34.03 -5.66 12.87
N SER A 133 33.61 -4.40 12.70
CA SER A 133 32.19 -4.01 12.81
C SER A 133 31.64 -3.45 11.50
N SER A 134 31.44 -4.32 10.49
CA SER A 134 30.60 -4.02 9.33
C SER A 134 29.21 -4.62 9.53
N ASN A 135 28.47 -4.15 10.53
CA ASN A 135 27.03 -4.36 10.59
C ASN A 135 26.36 -3.16 9.91
N ASP A 136 26.44 -3.13 8.58
CA ASP A 136 25.68 -2.22 7.72
C ASP A 136 24.20 -2.66 7.60
N ASN A 137 23.63 -3.22 8.66
CA ASN A 137 22.18 -3.36 8.78
C ASN A 137 21.63 -1.99 9.18
N LYS A 138 21.48 -1.11 8.19
CA LYS A 138 20.71 0.11 8.39
C LYS A 138 19.24 -0.29 8.46
N ASP A 139 18.68 -0.24 9.66
CA ASP A 139 17.24 -0.28 9.85
C ASP A 139 16.67 0.99 9.18
N TYR A 140 16.03 0.82 8.03
CA TYR A 140 15.29 1.88 7.37
C TYR A 140 13.81 1.52 7.38
N THR A 141 12.96 2.54 7.30
CA THR A 141 11.51 2.39 7.39
C THR A 141 10.89 2.87 6.10
N VAL A 142 10.12 2.01 5.45
CA VAL A 142 9.35 2.39 4.27
C VAL A 142 8.02 2.95 4.74
N VAL A 143 7.72 4.19 4.36
CA VAL A 143 6.41 4.80 4.62
C VAL A 143 5.62 4.85 3.32
N ILE A 144 4.47 4.17 3.31
CA ILE A 144 3.54 4.19 2.19
C ILE A 144 2.45 5.20 2.51
N LYS A 145 2.32 6.21 1.65
CA LYS A 145 1.25 7.18 1.71
C LYS A 145 0.35 7.02 0.51
N THR A 146 -0.91 6.68 0.77
CA THR A 146 -1.91 6.48 -0.28
C THR A 146 -3.07 7.43 -0.09
N GLN A 147 -3.37 8.20 -1.13
CA GLN A 147 -4.58 9.00 -1.21
C GLN A 147 -5.61 8.27 -2.04
N VAL A 148 -6.77 8.00 -1.46
CA VAL A 148 -7.86 7.27 -2.12
C VAL A 148 -9.16 8.05 -2.09
N GLN A 149 -9.87 8.05 -3.21
CA GLN A 149 -11.24 8.51 -3.32
C GLN A 149 -12.11 7.40 -3.88
N PHE A 150 -13.26 7.18 -3.26
CA PHE A 150 -14.20 6.17 -3.70
C PHE A 150 -15.63 6.69 -3.66
N ARG A 151 -16.55 5.91 -4.22
CA ARG A 151 -17.98 6.15 -4.12
C ARG A 151 -18.72 4.88 -3.75
N TYR A 152 -19.83 5.04 -3.04
CA TYR A 152 -20.76 3.97 -2.71
C TYR A 152 -22.17 4.42 -3.11
N GLY A 153 -22.82 3.67 -3.99
CA GLY A 153 -24.07 4.12 -4.63
C GLY A 153 -23.92 5.49 -5.31
N PRO A 154 -24.80 6.47 -5.05
CA PRO A 154 -24.72 7.81 -5.61
C PRO A 154 -23.75 8.74 -4.86
N ALA A 155 -23.29 8.36 -3.66
CA ALA A 155 -22.49 9.23 -2.81
C ALA A 155 -20.99 9.09 -3.09
N HIS A 156 -20.31 10.23 -3.25
CA HIS A 156 -18.86 10.30 -3.41
C HIS A 156 -18.20 10.64 -2.06
N THR A 157 -17.06 10.03 -1.77
CA THR A 157 -16.30 10.38 -0.58
C THR A 157 -15.34 11.53 -0.83
N ARG A 158 -14.86 12.10 0.28
CA ARG A 158 -13.66 12.93 0.28
C ARG A 158 -12.43 12.06 0.02
N LEU A 159 -11.31 12.70 -0.30
CA LEU A 159 -10.00 12.05 -0.35
C LEU A 159 -9.58 11.66 1.07
N TYR A 160 -9.25 10.38 1.24
CA TYR A 160 -8.66 9.87 2.47
C TYR A 160 -7.18 9.63 2.28
N SER A 161 -6.37 9.99 3.27
CA SER A 161 -4.96 9.66 3.32
C SER A 161 -4.77 8.45 4.22
N ILE A 162 -4.19 7.40 3.68
CA ILE A 162 -3.78 6.19 4.40
C ILE A 162 -2.27 6.28 4.49
N ILE A 163 -1.74 6.17 5.70
CA ILE A 163 -0.30 6.15 5.96
C ILE A 163 0.00 4.83 6.64
N VAL A 164 0.94 4.09 6.08
CA VAL A 164 1.35 2.80 6.61
C VAL A 164 2.87 2.80 6.71
N THR A 165 3.37 2.38 7.85
CA THR A 165 4.80 2.34 8.16
C THR A 165 5.24 0.89 8.21
N CYS A 166 6.18 0.53 7.34
CA CYS A 166 6.73 -0.81 7.22
C CYS A 166 8.19 -0.77 7.65
N PRO A 167 8.54 -1.22 8.87
CA PRO A 167 9.94 -1.36 9.25
C PRO A 167 10.59 -2.43 8.36
N CYS A 168 11.78 -2.17 7.83
CA CYS A 168 12.54 -3.22 7.18
C CYS A 168 13.15 -4.14 8.24
N ASN A 169 12.50 -5.26 8.52
CA ASN A 169 13.14 -6.27 9.35
C ASN A 169 14.18 -7.00 8.51
N THR A 170 15.43 -6.95 8.96
CA THR A 170 16.60 -7.59 8.34
C THR A 170 16.63 -9.11 8.49
N ASN A 171 15.52 -9.73 8.88
CA ASN A 171 15.36 -11.19 8.84
C ASN A 171 15.21 -11.63 7.38
N LEU A 172 16.36 -11.78 6.71
CA LEU A 172 16.54 -12.39 5.40
C LEU A 172 15.64 -13.63 5.27
N SER A 173 14.63 -13.54 4.42
CA SER A 173 13.76 -14.66 4.12
C SER A 173 14.15 -15.24 2.75
N TRP A 174 15.00 -16.26 2.79
CA TRP A 174 15.32 -17.20 1.70
C TRP A 174 16.16 -16.64 0.54
N VAL A 175 17.26 -17.36 0.23
CA VAL A 175 18.05 -17.20 -1.00
C VAL A 175 17.45 -18.13 -2.04
N ASN A 176 16.99 -17.58 -3.17
CA ASN A 176 16.62 -18.40 -4.31
C ASN A 176 17.69 -18.25 -5.38
N TYR A 177 18.50 -19.30 -5.56
CA TYR A 177 19.53 -19.32 -6.60
C TYR A 177 18.86 -19.56 -7.96
N ASP A 178 18.77 -18.54 -8.81
CA ASP A 178 18.29 -18.71 -10.16
C ASP A 178 19.44 -19.22 -11.06
N ASN A 179 19.44 -20.53 -11.30
CA ASN A 179 20.40 -21.21 -12.19
C ASN A 179 20.44 -20.65 -13.61
N LYS A 180 19.43 -19.87 -14.06
CA LYS A 180 19.41 -19.30 -15.42
C LYS A 180 20.19 -18.00 -15.54
N THR A 181 20.23 -17.20 -14.49
CA THR A 181 20.86 -15.87 -14.52
C THR A 181 22.23 -15.87 -13.86
N ASN A 182 22.61 -16.93 -13.13
CA ASN A 182 23.81 -16.94 -12.27
C ASN A 182 23.83 -15.71 -11.33
N ALA A 183 22.65 -15.24 -10.94
CA ALA A 183 22.49 -14.12 -10.02
C ALA A 183 21.79 -14.62 -8.75
N ASP A 184 22.34 -14.24 -7.60
CA ASP A 184 21.68 -14.48 -6.33
C ASP A 184 20.54 -13.49 -6.17
N HIS A 185 19.32 -14.00 -6.01
CA HIS A 185 18.15 -13.19 -5.72
C HIS A 185 17.81 -13.29 -4.23
N TYR A 186 17.84 -12.16 -3.55
CA TYR A 186 17.45 -12.05 -2.15
C TYR A 186 16.12 -11.32 -2.05
N TYR A 187 15.21 -11.86 -1.26
CA TYR A 187 13.89 -11.28 -1.04
C TYR A 187 13.68 -10.98 0.43
N PHE A 188 13.26 -9.76 0.74
CA PHE A 188 12.79 -9.38 2.06
C PHE A 188 11.28 -9.20 2.00
N ILE A 189 10.58 -9.92 2.86
CA ILE A 189 9.13 -9.86 2.93
C ILE A 189 8.76 -9.26 4.29
N ASN A 190 8.27 -8.02 4.28
CA ASN A 190 7.73 -7.38 5.47
C ASN A 190 6.21 -7.55 5.47
N ASP A 191 5.75 -8.56 6.20
CA ASP A 191 4.32 -8.87 6.36
C ASP A 191 3.62 -8.00 7.41
N VAL A 192 4.40 -7.29 8.22
CA VAL A 192 3.89 -6.51 9.34
C VAL A 192 4.20 -5.04 9.10
N CYS A 193 3.23 -4.34 8.54
CA CYS A 193 3.23 -2.88 8.53
C CYS A 193 2.20 -2.36 9.55
N THR A 194 2.53 -1.26 10.21
CA THR A 194 1.68 -0.62 11.23
C THR A 194 0.99 0.61 10.67
N TYR A 195 -0.24 0.85 11.11
CA TYR A 195 -1.09 2.01 10.75
C TYR A 195 -1.01 3.12 11.79
#